data_AF-A0A2X2WLQ1-F1
#
_entry.id   AF-A0A2X2WLQ1-F1
#
_cell.length_a   1.000
_cell.length_b   1.000
_cell.length_c   1.000
_cell.angle_alpha   90.00
_cell.angle_beta   90.00
_cell.angle_gamma   90.00
#
_symmetry.space_group_name_H-M   'P 1'
#
loop_
_entity.id
_entity.type
_entity.pdbx_description
1 polymer ?
#
loop_
_entity_poly.entity_id
_entity_poly.type
_entity_poly.pdbx_seq_one_letter_code
_entity_poly.pdbx_strand_id
1 'polypeptide(L)'
;MVMIGYSDSAKDAGVMAASWAQYQAQDALIKTCEKAGIELTLFHGRGGSIGRGGAPAHAALLSQPPGSLKGGLRVTEQGEMIRFKYGLPEVTISSLSLYTGAILEANLLPPPEPKNSWRHIMDELSVISCDLYRGYVRENKDFVPYFRSATPEQELGQIAARFAPGKTSPDRRG
;
A
#
# COMPACT_ATOMS: atom_id res chain seq x y z
N MET A 1 -4.98 6.54 15.42
CA MET A 1 -4.81 6.38 13.94
C MET A 1 -3.45 5.77 13.69
N VAL A 2 -3.36 4.78 12.79
CA VAL A 2 -2.11 4.14 12.37
C VAL A 2 -2.02 4.17 10.86
N MET A 3 -0.85 4.53 10.30
CA MET A 3 -0.64 4.56 8.85
C MET A 3 0.00 3.26 8.36
N ILE A 4 -0.53 2.71 7.27
CA ILE A 4 -0.01 1.51 6.60
C ILE A 4 0.72 1.93 5.32
N GLY A 5 2.04 1.70 5.28
CA GLY A 5 2.88 1.96 4.12
C GLY A 5 2.95 0.75 3.19
N TYR A 6 2.34 0.81 2.01
CA TYR A 6 2.34 -0.29 1.03
C TYR A 6 3.61 -0.35 0.22
N SER A 7 3.94 0.73 -0.49
CA SER A 7 5.10 0.75 -1.38
C SER A 7 6.42 0.55 -0.63
N ASP A 8 6.55 1.11 0.57
CA ASP A 8 7.79 1.01 1.35
C ASP A 8 8.02 -0.42 1.86
N SER A 9 6.99 -1.08 2.40
CA SER A 9 7.08 -2.48 2.81
C SER A 9 7.35 -3.41 1.62
N ALA A 10 6.71 -3.17 0.47
CA ALA A 10 6.94 -3.95 -0.74
C ALA A 10 8.35 -3.74 -1.32
N LYS A 11 8.95 -2.56 -1.15
CA LYS A 11 10.34 -2.28 -1.52
C LYS A 11 11.34 -2.98 -0.59
N ASP A 12 10.96 -3.27 0.65
CA ASP A 12 11.83 -3.95 1.61
C ASP A 12 11.83 -5.49 1.43
N ALA A 13 10.65 -6.07 1.20
CA ALA A 13 10.43 -7.52 1.29
C ALA A 13 9.70 -8.13 0.08
N GLY A 14 9.40 -7.35 -0.95
CA GLY A 14 8.56 -7.79 -2.06
C GLY A 14 7.06 -7.73 -1.74
N VAL A 15 6.22 -7.75 -2.78
CA VAL A 15 4.77 -7.47 -2.65
C VAL A 15 4.00 -8.53 -1.88
N MET A 16 4.39 -9.80 -1.97
CA MET A 16 3.65 -10.91 -1.36
C MET A 16 3.85 -10.92 0.16
N ALA A 17 5.11 -10.91 0.61
CA ALA A 17 5.46 -10.78 2.02
C ALA A 17 4.89 -9.51 2.65
N ALA A 18 5.02 -8.36 1.97
CA ALA A 18 4.47 -7.10 2.44
C ALA A 18 2.96 -7.14 2.61
N SER A 19 2.22 -7.67 1.63
CA SER A 19 0.74 -7.77 1.69
C SER A 19 0.28 -8.67 2.84
N TRP A 20 0.95 -9.80 3.06
CA TRP A 20 0.62 -10.70 4.15
C TRP A 20 0.91 -10.10 5.53
N ALA A 21 2.10 -9.49 5.69
CA ALA A 21 2.47 -8.80 6.92
C ALA A 21 1.48 -7.66 7.25
N GLN A 22 1.02 -6.92 6.25
CA GLN A 22 0.02 -5.87 6.43
C GLN A 22 -1.35 -6.41 6.85
N TYR A 23 -1.78 -7.54 6.28
CA TYR A 23 -3.02 -8.18 6.70
C TYR A 23 -2.95 -8.58 8.18
N GLN A 24 -1.88 -9.26 8.58
CA GLN A 24 -1.66 -9.70 9.97
C GLN A 24 -1.55 -8.51 10.93
N ALA A 25 -0.82 -7.46 10.55
CA ALA A 25 -0.65 -6.27 11.38
C ALA A 25 -1.97 -5.52 11.60
N GLN A 26 -2.78 -5.34 10.55
CA GLN A 26 -4.09 -4.71 10.66
C GLN A 26 -5.03 -5.53 11.55
N ASP A 27 -5.12 -6.85 11.35
CA ASP A 27 -5.93 -7.75 12.18
C ASP A 27 -5.53 -7.68 13.66
N ALA A 28 -4.22 -7.70 13.95
CA ALA A 28 -3.70 -7.58 15.30
C ALA A 28 -4.00 -6.22 15.96
N LEU A 29 -3.86 -5.12 15.21
CA LEU A 29 -4.18 -3.77 15.69
C LEU A 29 -5.66 -3.62 16.00
N ILE A 30 -6.53 -4.11 15.11
CA ILE A 30 -7.99 -4.07 15.30
C ILE A 30 -8.36 -4.80 16.59
N LYS A 31 -7.90 -6.04 16.76
CA LYS A 31 -8.17 -6.85 17.96
C LYS A 31 -7.61 -6.20 19.24
N THR A 32 -6.46 -5.55 19.15
CA THR A 32 -5.84 -4.87 20.30
C THR A 32 -6.63 -3.62 20.71
N CYS A 33 -6.99 -2.78 19.73
CA CYS A 33 -7.75 -1.56 19.98
C CYS A 33 -9.18 -1.86 20.46
N GLU A 34 -9.83 -2.89 19.91
CA GLU A 34 -11.17 -3.32 20.35
C GLU A 34 -11.16 -3.78 21.81
N LYS A 35 -10.15 -4.57 22.23
CA LYS A 35 -9.97 -4.96 23.64
C LYS A 35 -9.71 -3.76 24.56
N ALA A 36 -9.08 -2.71 24.05
CA ALA A 36 -8.75 -1.50 24.80
C ALA A 36 -9.88 -0.44 24.77
N GLY A 37 -10.98 -0.68 24.03
CA GLY A 37 -12.04 0.32 23.83
C GLY A 37 -11.58 1.56 23.05
N ILE A 38 -10.52 1.44 22.22
CA ILE A 38 -9.97 2.52 21.42
C ILE A 38 -10.52 2.43 19.99
N GLU A 39 -11.06 3.53 19.48
CA GLU A 39 -11.45 3.61 18.07
C GLU A 39 -10.22 3.72 17.17
N LEU A 40 -10.01 2.70 16.32
CA LEU A 40 -8.89 2.65 15.40
C LEU A 40 -9.31 3.12 14.00
N THR A 41 -8.67 4.18 13.51
CA THR A 41 -8.64 4.53 12.08
C THR A 41 -7.34 4.05 11.45
N LEU A 42 -7.46 3.22 10.40
CA LEU A 42 -6.35 2.83 9.55
C LEU A 42 -6.21 3.84 8.41
N PHE A 43 -5.01 4.40 8.26
CA PHE A 43 -4.68 5.33 7.19
C PHE A 43 -3.87 4.62 6.11
N HIS A 44 -4.49 4.39 4.95
CA HIS A 44 -3.86 3.71 3.83
C HIS A 44 -2.93 4.66 3.05
N GLY A 45 -1.64 4.35 3.04
CA GLY A 45 -0.62 5.11 2.31
C GLY A 45 -0.70 4.95 0.79
N ARG A 46 0.28 5.52 0.08
CA ARG A 46 0.39 5.34 -1.38
C ARG A 46 0.74 3.88 -1.71
N GLY A 47 0.19 3.41 -2.84
CA GLY A 47 0.41 2.06 -3.32
C GLY A 47 -0.67 1.09 -2.83
N GLY A 48 -0.51 -0.20 -3.16
CA GLY A 48 -1.51 -1.23 -2.86
C GLY A 48 -2.72 -1.19 -3.79
N SER A 49 -3.61 -2.17 -3.62
CA SER A 49 -4.82 -2.33 -4.43
C SER A 49 -5.87 -1.24 -4.17
N ILE A 50 -5.90 -0.67 -2.96
CA ILE A 50 -6.88 0.36 -2.54
C ILE A 50 -6.67 1.67 -3.31
N GLY A 51 -5.42 2.09 -3.56
CA GLY A 51 -5.11 3.37 -4.20
C GLY A 51 -5.44 3.47 -5.70
N ARG A 52 -5.68 2.35 -6.39
CA ARG A 52 -5.75 2.31 -7.86
C ARG A 52 -7.09 2.72 -8.49
N GLY A 53 -8.15 2.90 -7.70
CA GLY A 53 -9.44 3.40 -8.18
C GLY A 53 -10.28 2.43 -9.02
N GLY A 54 -11.59 2.69 -9.09
CA GLY A 54 -12.57 1.85 -9.78
C GLY A 54 -12.96 0.57 -9.03
N ALA A 55 -13.53 -0.41 -9.74
CA ALA A 55 -13.93 -1.73 -9.21
C ALA A 55 -12.82 -2.50 -8.44
N PRO A 56 -11.52 -2.35 -8.76
CA PRO A 56 -10.45 -2.92 -7.93
C PRO A 56 -10.36 -2.34 -6.52
N ALA A 57 -10.67 -1.05 -6.34
CA ALA A 57 -10.60 -0.39 -5.03
C ALA A 57 -11.74 -0.82 -4.11
N HIS A 58 -12.95 -0.99 -4.67
CA HIS A 58 -14.10 -1.52 -3.92
C HIS A 58 -13.80 -2.91 -3.36
N ALA A 59 -13.38 -3.85 -4.23
CA ALA A 59 -13.01 -5.20 -3.81
C ALA A 59 -11.83 -5.21 -2.83
N ALA A 60 -10.86 -4.31 -2.98
CA ALA A 60 -9.73 -4.19 -2.07
C ALA A 60 -10.12 -3.70 -0.66
N LEU A 61 -11.15 -2.86 -0.56
CA LEU A 61 -11.70 -2.43 0.72
C LEU A 61 -12.46 -3.57 1.40
N LEU A 62 -13.26 -4.32 0.65
CA LEU A 62 -13.99 -5.49 1.17
C LEU A 62 -13.06 -6.64 1.60
N SER A 63 -11.85 -6.73 1.06
CA SER A 63 -10.89 -7.79 1.39
C SER A 63 -9.96 -7.48 2.56
N GLN A 64 -10.08 -6.30 3.17
CA GLN A 64 -9.34 -5.98 4.40
C GLN A 64 -9.80 -6.87 5.57
N PRO A 65 -8.98 -7.04 6.63
CA PRO A 65 -9.41 -7.77 7.83
C PRO A 65 -10.75 -7.24 8.38
N PRO A 66 -11.61 -8.13 8.94
CA PRO A 66 -12.87 -7.71 9.56
C PRO A 66 -12.66 -6.56 10.57
N GLY A 67 -13.48 -5.50 10.47
CA GLY A 67 -13.38 -4.32 11.34
C GLY A 67 -12.42 -3.23 10.85
N SER A 68 -11.71 -3.41 9.73
CA SER A 68 -10.73 -2.43 9.23
C SER A 68 -11.32 -1.06 8.90
N LEU A 69 -12.62 -0.99 8.57
CA LEU A 69 -13.31 0.25 8.19
C LEU A 69 -14.30 0.77 9.26
N LYS A 70 -14.27 0.19 10.49
CA LYS A 70 -15.12 0.67 11.60
C LYS A 70 -14.82 2.12 11.96
N GLY A 71 -13.55 2.52 11.99
CA GLY A 71 -13.11 3.90 12.23
C GLY A 71 -13.04 4.78 10.97
N GLY A 72 -13.74 4.40 9.90
CA GLY A 72 -13.81 5.13 8.63
C GLY A 72 -12.71 4.79 7.62
N LEU A 73 -12.89 5.29 6.39
CA LEU A 73 -11.90 5.19 5.31
C LEU A 73 -11.01 6.44 5.27
N ARG A 74 -9.71 6.25 5.43
CA ARG A 74 -8.71 7.28 5.13
C ARG A 74 -7.66 6.69 4.20
N VAL A 75 -7.52 7.26 3.01
CA VAL A 75 -6.62 6.77 1.95
C VAL A 75 -5.84 7.91 1.31
N THR A 76 -4.60 7.64 0.93
CA THR A 76 -3.79 8.57 0.13
C THR A 76 -4.11 8.39 -1.34
N GLU A 77 -4.72 9.40 -1.94
CA GLU A 77 -4.92 9.43 -3.39
C GLU A 77 -3.64 9.81 -4.11
N GLN A 78 -3.24 8.99 -5.08
CA GLN A 78 -2.03 9.24 -5.87
C GLN A 78 -2.27 10.39 -6.84
N GLY A 79 -1.32 11.33 -6.94
CA GLY A 79 -1.44 12.53 -7.78
C GLY A 79 -1.73 12.19 -9.24
N GLU A 80 -1.05 11.17 -9.76
CA GLU A 80 -1.25 10.60 -11.09
C GLU A 80 -2.67 10.03 -11.32
N MET A 81 -3.40 9.69 -10.25
CA MET A 81 -4.75 9.13 -10.29
C MET A 81 -5.85 10.18 -10.13
N ILE A 82 -5.53 11.40 -9.67
CA ILE A 82 -6.54 12.43 -9.35
C ILE A 82 -7.44 12.74 -10.54
N ARG A 83 -6.86 12.90 -11.73
CA ARG A 83 -7.64 13.17 -12.96
C ARG A 83 -8.67 12.06 -13.24
N PHE A 84 -8.32 10.81 -12.97
CA PHE A 84 -9.17 9.64 -13.26
C PHE A 84 -10.24 9.38 -12.21
N LYS A 85 -10.09 9.93 -11.00
CA LYS A 85 -11.07 9.79 -9.90
C LYS A 85 -11.92 11.04 -9.66
N TYR A 86 -11.35 12.20 -9.96
CA TYR A 86 -11.92 13.50 -9.58
C TYR A 86 -11.83 14.55 -10.69
N GLY A 87 -11.38 14.18 -11.89
CA GLY A 87 -11.21 15.14 -12.98
C GLY A 87 -12.51 15.70 -13.55
N LEU A 88 -13.64 15.05 -13.31
CA LEU A 88 -14.98 15.49 -13.68
C LEU A 88 -15.97 15.26 -12.52
N PRO A 89 -17.06 16.05 -12.42
CA PRO A 89 -18.08 15.86 -11.38
C PRO A 89 -18.68 14.46 -11.37
N GLU A 90 -19.03 13.89 -12.52
CA GLU A 90 -19.65 12.56 -12.64
C GLU A 90 -18.70 11.45 -12.17
N VAL A 91 -17.42 11.59 -12.51
CA VAL A 91 -16.35 10.67 -12.10
C VAL A 91 -16.09 10.77 -10.59
N THR A 92 -16.20 11.98 -10.02
CA THR A 92 -16.11 12.21 -8.57
C THR A 92 -17.24 11.51 -7.83
N ILE A 93 -18.48 11.69 -8.30
CA ILE A 93 -19.66 11.02 -7.73
C ILE A 93 -19.49 9.50 -7.80
N SER A 94 -19.02 8.97 -8.91
CA SER A 94 -18.75 7.54 -9.07
C SER A 94 -17.71 7.03 -8.06
N SER A 95 -16.58 7.73 -7.92
CA SER A 95 -15.50 7.35 -6.99
C SER A 95 -15.97 7.37 -5.54
N LEU A 96 -16.70 8.40 -5.12
CA LEU A 96 -17.22 8.52 -3.75
C LEU A 96 -18.33 7.51 -3.47
N SER A 97 -19.17 7.21 -4.47
CA SER A 97 -20.21 6.18 -4.35
C SER A 97 -19.62 4.80 -4.13
N LEU A 98 -18.55 4.46 -4.86
CA LEU A 98 -17.82 3.19 -4.68
C LEU A 98 -17.21 3.08 -3.28
N TYR A 99 -16.60 4.13 -2.77
CA TYR A 99 -16.06 4.12 -1.39
C TYR A 99 -17.16 3.98 -0.35
N THR A 100 -18.25 4.73 -0.51
CA THR A 100 -19.37 4.68 0.43
C THR A 100 -19.99 3.28 0.47
N GLY A 101 -20.25 2.67 -0.70
CA GLY A 101 -20.75 1.31 -0.80
C GLY A 101 -19.83 0.29 -0.12
N ALA A 102 -18.52 0.35 -0.41
CA ALA A 102 -17.55 -0.57 0.17
C ALA A 102 -17.45 -0.44 1.70
N ILE A 103 -17.50 0.78 2.25
CA ILE A 103 -17.46 1.00 3.71
C ILE A 103 -18.68 0.39 4.38
N LEU A 104 -19.89 0.63 3.83
CA LEU A 104 -21.13 0.10 4.38
C LEU A 104 -21.15 -1.43 4.31
N GLU A 105 -20.80 -1.99 3.15
CA GLU A 105 -20.78 -3.44 2.94
C GLU A 105 -19.71 -4.11 3.81
N ALA A 106 -18.47 -3.61 3.88
CA ALA A 106 -17.43 -4.20 4.73
C ALA A 106 -17.78 -4.19 6.23
N ASN A 107 -18.49 -3.16 6.69
CA ASN A 107 -18.86 -3.01 8.10
C ASN A 107 -20.06 -3.88 8.49
N LEU A 108 -20.97 -4.17 7.56
CA LEU A 108 -22.17 -4.99 7.80
C LEU A 108 -21.98 -6.46 7.41
N LEU A 109 -21.20 -6.72 6.37
CA LEU A 109 -20.94 -8.02 5.75
C LEU A 109 -19.42 -8.24 5.64
N PRO A 110 -18.72 -8.36 6.78
CA PRO A 110 -17.27 -8.53 6.77
C PRO A 110 -16.86 -9.82 6.04
N PRO A 111 -15.66 -9.85 5.43
CA PRO A 111 -15.15 -11.07 4.79
C PRO A 111 -14.94 -12.18 5.82
N PRO A 112 -14.98 -13.46 5.41
CA PRO A 112 -14.70 -14.56 6.30
C PRO A 112 -13.26 -14.53 6.81
N GLU A 113 -13.04 -14.95 8.06
CA GLU A 113 -11.68 -15.15 8.56
C GLU A 113 -10.96 -16.26 7.77
N PRO A 114 -9.67 -16.11 7.45
CA PRO A 114 -8.93 -17.12 6.71
C PRO A 114 -8.68 -18.36 7.57
N LYS A 115 -8.86 -19.53 6.94
CA LYS A 115 -8.59 -20.84 7.55
C LYS A 115 -7.13 -20.97 7.96
N ASN A 116 -6.85 -21.72 9.03
CA ASN A 116 -5.49 -21.93 9.52
C ASN A 116 -4.54 -22.52 8.44
N SER A 117 -5.03 -23.41 7.59
CA SER A 117 -4.25 -23.94 6.47
C SER A 117 -3.85 -22.85 5.46
N TRP A 118 -4.73 -21.89 5.18
CA TRP A 118 -4.42 -20.77 4.30
C TRP A 118 -3.39 -19.82 4.94
N ARG A 119 -3.49 -19.58 6.25
CA ARG A 119 -2.50 -18.78 6.99
C ARG A 119 -1.11 -19.41 6.87
N HIS A 120 -1.01 -20.73 7.07
CA HIS A 120 0.25 -21.45 6.93
C HIS A 120 0.85 -21.36 5.52
N ILE A 121 0.03 -21.50 4.48
CA ILE A 121 0.46 -21.30 3.09
C ILE A 121 0.95 -19.86 2.87
N MET A 122 0.25 -18.86 3.41
CA MET A 122 0.64 -17.47 3.28
C MET A 122 1.95 -17.16 4.03
N ASP A 123 2.19 -17.79 5.18
CA ASP A 123 3.46 -17.69 5.91
C ASP A 123 4.62 -18.26 5.07
N GLU A 124 4.43 -19.44 4.46
CA GLU A 124 5.44 -20.05 3.57
C GLU A 124 5.71 -19.18 2.33
N LEU A 125 4.65 -18.73 1.65
CA LEU A 125 4.77 -17.84 0.48
C LEU A 125 5.46 -16.52 0.83
N SER A 126 5.19 -15.97 2.01
CA SER A 126 5.84 -14.75 2.50
C SER A 126 7.34 -14.93 2.61
N VAL A 127 7.81 -16.02 3.24
CA VAL A 127 9.25 -16.32 3.38
C VAL A 127 9.90 -16.52 2.01
N ILE A 128 9.37 -17.43 1.19
CA ILE A 128 9.94 -17.76 -0.12
C ILE A 128 10.02 -16.53 -1.03
N SER A 129 8.94 -15.74 -1.07
CA SER A 129 8.90 -14.54 -1.94
C SER A 129 9.85 -13.44 -1.47
N CYS A 130 10.01 -13.27 -0.15
CA CYS A 130 10.94 -12.30 0.43
C CYS A 130 12.39 -12.68 0.13
N ASP A 131 12.74 -13.95 0.32
CA ASP A 131 14.08 -14.47 0.08
C ASP A 131 14.47 -14.31 -1.40
N LEU A 132 13.58 -14.69 -2.33
CA LEU A 132 13.81 -14.48 -3.76
C LEU A 132 13.94 -12.99 -4.11
N TYR A 133 13.08 -12.13 -3.57
CA TYR A 133 13.14 -10.69 -3.81
C TYR A 133 14.47 -10.09 -3.34
N ARG A 134 14.88 -10.40 -2.10
CA ARG A 134 16.13 -9.89 -1.51
C ARG A 134 17.37 -10.51 -2.16
N GLY A 135 17.29 -11.76 -2.59
CA GLY A 135 18.33 -12.44 -3.37
C GLY A 135 18.72 -11.64 -4.62
N TYR A 136 17.74 -11.08 -5.34
CA TYR A 136 18.04 -10.18 -6.47
C TYR A 136 18.36 -8.75 -6.04
N VAL A 137 17.51 -8.13 -5.23
CA VAL A 137 17.57 -6.68 -5.01
C VAL A 137 18.70 -6.27 -4.07
N ARG A 138 19.12 -7.14 -3.15
CA ARG A 138 20.16 -6.86 -2.14
C ARG A 138 21.42 -7.68 -2.34
N GLU A 139 21.28 -8.98 -2.53
CA GLU A 139 22.40 -9.92 -2.48
C GLU A 139 23.14 -10.02 -3.82
N ASN A 140 22.42 -9.90 -4.94
CA ASN A 140 23.02 -9.92 -6.26
C ASN A 140 23.78 -8.62 -6.56
N LYS A 141 25.11 -8.71 -6.54
CA LYS A 141 26.05 -7.61 -6.84
C LYS A 141 25.83 -6.94 -8.20
N ASP A 142 25.28 -7.65 -9.19
CA ASP A 142 25.09 -7.16 -10.55
C ASP A 142 23.74 -6.44 -10.73
N PHE A 143 22.86 -6.48 -9.73
CA PHE A 143 21.53 -5.88 -9.80
C PHE A 143 21.57 -4.35 -9.94
N VAL A 144 22.34 -3.65 -9.11
CA VAL A 144 22.39 -2.18 -9.15
C VAL A 144 22.97 -1.64 -10.47
N PRO A 145 24.10 -2.17 -10.99
CA PRO A 145 24.58 -1.80 -12.32
C PRO A 145 23.53 -2.04 -13.40
N TYR A 146 22.92 -3.23 -13.42
CA TYR A 146 21.88 -3.57 -14.38
C TYR A 146 20.69 -2.60 -14.30
N PHE A 147 20.17 -2.35 -13.09
CA PHE A 147 19.00 -1.50 -12.88
C PHE A 147 19.23 -0.06 -13.37
N ARG A 148 20.43 0.50 -13.13
CA ARG A 148 20.80 1.85 -13.60
C ARG A 148 21.00 1.93 -15.11
N SER A 149 21.39 0.84 -15.76
CA SER A 149 21.55 0.79 -17.21
C SER A 149 20.26 0.47 -17.96
N ALA A 150 19.40 -0.36 -17.38
CA ALA A 150 18.17 -0.83 -18.00
C ALA A 150 16.97 0.11 -17.77
N THR A 151 17.05 1.02 -16.80
CA THR A 151 15.94 1.92 -16.43
C THR A 151 16.40 3.37 -16.41
N PRO A 152 15.50 4.35 -16.65
CA PRO A 152 15.85 5.76 -16.63
C PRO A 152 15.91 6.35 -15.20
N GLU A 153 16.31 5.54 -14.20
CA GLU A 153 16.28 5.95 -12.79
C GLU A 153 17.15 7.19 -12.55
N GLN A 154 18.32 7.25 -13.19
CA GLN A 154 19.26 8.36 -13.02
C GLN A 154 18.71 9.65 -13.63
N GLU A 155 18.10 9.57 -14.82
CA GLU A 155 17.50 10.70 -15.51
C GLU A 155 16.28 11.23 -14.74
N LEU A 156 15.42 10.33 -14.26
CA LEU A 156 14.27 10.69 -13.42
C LEU A 156 14.71 11.37 -12.12
N GLY A 157 15.78 10.89 -11.48
CA GLY A 157 16.37 11.51 -10.29
C GLY A 157 16.86 12.93 -10.56
N GLN A 158 17.49 13.17 -11.71
CA GLN A 158 17.96 14.50 -12.11
C GLN A 158 16.80 15.47 -12.38
N ILE A 159 15.72 15.00 -13.01
CA ILE A 159 14.52 15.81 -13.27
C ILE A 159 13.84 16.15 -11.94
N ALA A 160 13.60 15.17 -11.08
CA ALA A 160 12.94 15.38 -9.79
C ALA A 160 13.70 16.37 -8.89
N ALA A 161 15.04 16.31 -8.89
CA ALA A 161 15.88 17.26 -8.15
C ALA A 161 15.68 18.72 -8.59
N ARG A 162 15.30 18.98 -9.85
CA ARG A 162 15.02 20.35 -10.35
C ARG A 162 13.71 20.93 -9.82
N PHE A 163 12.77 20.08 -9.43
CA PHE A 163 11.45 20.48 -8.94
C PHE A 163 11.31 20.36 -7.41
N ALA A 164 12.30 19.77 -6.73
CA ALA A 164 12.33 19.71 -5.27
C ALA A 164 12.83 21.04 -4.69
N PRO A 165 12.06 21.73 -3.83
CA PRO A 165 12.56 22.93 -3.16
C PRO A 165 13.66 22.53 -2.16
N GLY A 166 14.86 23.06 -2.33
CA GLY A 166 15.89 23.10 -1.26
C GLY A 166 16.99 22.03 -1.25
N LYS A 167 17.43 21.49 -2.39
CA LYS A 167 18.81 20.95 -2.48
C LYS A 167 19.71 22.00 -3.11
N THR A 168 20.30 22.84 -2.26
CA THR A 168 21.47 23.63 -2.62
C THR A 168 22.51 22.69 -3.24
N SER A 169 23.03 23.09 -4.39
CA SER A 169 24.17 22.49 -5.07
C SER A 169 25.27 22.11 -4.07
N PRO A 170 25.90 20.93 -4.19
CA PRO A 170 27.13 20.68 -3.44
C PRO A 170 28.15 21.72 -3.90
N ASP A 171 28.64 22.52 -2.96
CA ASP A 171 29.71 23.49 -3.14
C ASP A 171 30.90 22.75 -3.76
N ARG A 172 31.20 23.04 -5.03
CA ARG A 172 32.50 22.72 -5.63
C ARG A 172 33.51 23.69 -5.03
N ARG A 173 34.03 23.37 -3.83
CA ARG A 173 35.24 23.98 -3.29
C ARG A 173 36.07 22.93 -2.55
N GLY A 174 37.30 22.72 -3.04
CA GLY A 174 38.32 21.86 -2.47
C GLY A 174 38.92 20.93 -3.51
#